data_AF-A0AAE0HT78-F1
#
_entry.id   AF-A0AAE0HT78-F1
#
_cell.length_a   1.000
_cell.length_b   1.000
_cell.length_c   1.000
_cell.angle_alpha   90.00
_cell.angle_beta   90.00
_cell.angle_gamma   90.00
#
_symmetry.space_group_name_H-M   'P 1'
#
loop_
_entity.id
_entity.type
_entity.pdbx_description
1 polymer ?
#
loop_
_entity_poly.entity_id
_entity_poly.type
_entity_poly.pdbx_seq_one_letter_code
_entity_poly.pdbx_strand_id
1 'polypeptide(L)'
;MTHPIIIIASLLTTIRSTWELSHIVRKTRATKALKTEAKSTYEILQRAYRRGLLLEREFDDLFERLMCAEAHNNRVALREVQTDFQAILAKVVGQPAR
;
A
#
# COMPACT_ATOMS: atom_id res chain seq x y z
N MET A 1 0.50 12.54 -52.48
CA MET A 1 -0.45 11.45 -52.24
C MET A 1 -0.16 10.88 -50.86
N THR A 2 -1.00 11.20 -49.87
CA THR A 2 -0.81 10.74 -48.49
C THR A 2 -1.16 9.26 -48.42
N HIS A 3 -0.19 8.40 -48.09
CA HIS A 3 -0.37 6.95 -48.13
C HIS A 3 -1.29 6.51 -46.98
N PRO A 4 -2.46 5.91 -47.26
CA PRO A 4 -3.44 5.54 -46.22
C PRO A 4 -2.87 4.57 -45.18
N ILE A 5 -1.88 3.77 -45.56
CA ILE A 5 -1.15 2.84 -44.68
C ILE A 5 -0.41 3.58 -43.55
N ILE A 6 0.19 4.75 -43.83
CA ILE A 6 0.93 5.55 -42.85
C ILE A 6 -0.03 6.14 -41.81
N ILE A 7 -1.24 6.53 -42.24
CA ILE A 7 -2.27 7.09 -41.36
C ILE A 7 -2.80 6.02 -40.40
N ILE A 8 -3.08 4.81 -40.89
CA ILE A 8 -3.56 3.68 -40.07
C ILE A 8 -2.48 3.24 -39.06
N ALA A 9 -1.22 3.13 -39.50
CA ALA A 9 -0.11 2.78 -38.62
C ALA A 9 0.07 3.82 -37.50
N SER A 10 -0.01 5.12 -37.83
CA SER A 10 0.10 6.22 -36.86
C SER A 10 -1.06 6.24 -35.85
N LEU A 11 -2.26 5.86 -36.28
CA LEU A 11 -3.42 5.75 -35.41
C LEU A 11 -3.26 4.59 -34.42
N LEU A 12 -2.81 3.42 -34.90
CA LEU A 12 -2.56 2.24 -34.06
C LEU A 12 -1.47 2.51 -33.01
N THR A 13 -0.39 3.19 -33.38
CA THR A 13 0.64 3.59 -32.41
C THR A 13 0.10 4.56 -31.37
N THR A 14 -0.74 5.52 -31.78
CA THR A 14 -1.36 6.47 -30.86
C THR A 14 -2.27 5.79 -29.84
N ILE A 15 -3.10 4.84 -30.29
CA ILE A 15 -3.98 4.05 -29.40
C ILE A 15 -3.14 3.25 -28.40
N ARG A 16 -2.08 2.57 -28.86
CA ARG A 16 -1.18 1.80 -28.00
C ARG A 16 -0.48 2.69 -26.97
N SER A 17 0.10 3.80 -27.38
CA SER A 17 0.76 4.73 -26.45
C SER A 17 -0.22 5.32 -25.43
N THR A 18 -1.46 5.59 -25.84
CA THR A 18 -2.52 6.06 -24.92
C THR A 18 -2.87 5.01 -23.86
N TRP A 19 -2.94 3.74 -24.25
CA TRP A 19 -3.16 2.63 -23.33
C TRP A 19 -1.98 2.43 -22.38
N GLU A 20 -0.75 2.45 -22.89
CA GLU A 20 0.48 2.32 -22.09
C GLU A 20 0.59 3.46 -21.06
N LEU A 21 0.33 4.71 -21.46
CA LEU A 21 0.28 5.85 -20.55
C LEU A 21 -0.81 5.71 -19.49
N SER A 22 -2.01 5.29 -19.90
CA SER A 22 -3.12 5.04 -18.97
C SER A 22 -2.77 3.97 -17.94
N HIS A 23 -2.08 2.91 -18.37
CA HIS A 23 -1.64 1.83 -17.50
C HIS A 23 -0.54 2.29 -16.52
N ILE A 24 0.43 3.08 -16.99
CA ILE A 24 1.47 3.69 -16.13
C ILE A 24 0.85 4.62 -15.09
N VAL A 25 -0.09 5.48 -15.49
CA VAL A 25 -0.79 6.39 -14.56
C VAL A 25 -1.57 5.59 -13.51
N ARG A 26 -2.26 4.51 -13.91
CA ARG A 26 -2.98 3.62 -12.97
C ARG A 26 -2.02 2.96 -11.97
N LYS A 27 -0.89 2.42 -12.44
CA LYS A 27 0.15 1.84 -11.57
C LYS A 27 0.70 2.87 -10.58
N THR A 28 1.08 4.05 -11.06
CA THR A 28 1.59 5.14 -10.23
C THR A 28 0.57 5.59 -9.19
N ARG A 29 -0.73 5.69 -9.55
CA ARG A 29 -1.80 6.01 -8.59
C ARG A 29 -1.96 4.92 -7.53
N ALA A 30 -1.90 3.64 -7.92
CA ALA A 30 -2.01 2.51 -6.98
C ALA A 30 -0.85 2.51 -5.98
N THR A 31 0.39 2.75 -6.43
CA THR A 31 1.57 2.87 -5.57
C THR A 31 1.45 4.06 -4.61
N LYS A 32 1.00 5.22 -5.09
CA LYS A 32 0.78 6.39 -4.22
C LYS A 32 -0.27 6.12 -3.16
N ALA A 33 -1.38 5.46 -3.52
CA ALA A 33 -2.42 5.09 -2.57
C ALA A 33 -1.90 4.15 -1.48
N LEU A 34 -1.10 3.15 -1.86
CA LEU A 34 -0.47 2.22 -0.92
C LEU A 34 0.47 2.92 0.05
N LYS A 35 1.29 3.85 -0.45
CA LYS A 35 2.19 4.65 0.39
C LYS A 35 1.43 5.49 1.42
N THR A 36 0.31 6.10 1.02
CA THR A 36 -0.56 6.83 1.95
C THR A 36 -1.17 5.90 3.01
N GLU A 37 -1.59 4.70 2.60
CA GLU A 37 -2.15 3.68 3.49
C GLU A 37 -1.11 3.15 4.50
N ALA A 38 0.12 2.90 4.04
CA ALA A 38 1.25 2.51 4.88
C ALA A 38 1.56 3.58 5.92
N LYS A 39 1.63 4.85 5.49
CA LYS A 39 1.85 5.99 6.39
C LYS A 39 0.76 6.09 7.46
N SER A 40 -0.50 5.98 7.07
CA SER A 40 -1.64 5.99 8.01
C SER A 40 -1.52 4.84 9.03
N THR A 41 -1.17 3.64 8.56
CA THR A 41 -0.97 2.46 9.41
C THR A 41 0.15 2.68 10.41
N TYR A 42 1.28 3.25 9.98
CA TYR A 42 2.40 3.62 10.85
C TYR A 42 2.00 4.61 11.94
N GLU A 43 1.26 5.67 11.59
CA GLU A 43 0.81 6.69 12.56
C GLU A 43 -0.09 6.08 13.65
N ILE A 44 -0.95 5.13 13.26
CA ILE A 44 -1.81 4.39 14.21
C ILE A 44 -0.96 3.49 15.09
N LEU A 45 -0.02 2.74 14.52
CA LEU A 45 0.90 1.85 15.23
C LEU A 45 1.71 2.63 16.29
N GLN A 46 2.29 3.76 15.87
CA GLN A 46 3.07 4.64 16.73
C GLN A 46 2.23 5.22 17.87
N ARG A 47 0.97 5.59 17.59
CA ARG A 47 0.04 6.07 18.63
C ARG A 47 -0.31 4.97 19.63
N ALA A 48 -0.52 3.74 19.18
CA ALA A 48 -0.79 2.60 20.06
C ALA A 48 0.41 2.28 20.95
N TYR A 49 1.62 2.28 20.40
CA TYR A 49 2.85 2.11 21.16
C TYR A 49 3.05 3.20 22.22
N ARG A 50 2.89 4.48 21.86
CA ARG A 50 2.98 5.60 22.81
C ARG A 50 1.94 5.55 23.93
N ARG A 51 0.81 4.90 23.70
CA ARG A 51 -0.25 4.68 24.70
C ARG A 51 -0.01 3.44 25.56
N GLY A 52 1.08 2.70 25.33
CA GLY A 52 1.38 1.44 26.03
C GLY A 52 0.46 0.29 25.64
N LEU A 53 -0.24 0.39 24.50
CA LEU A 53 -1.12 -0.67 23.99
C LEU A 53 -0.38 -1.75 23.21
N LEU A 54 0.90 -1.49 22.88
CA LEU A 54 1.80 -2.44 22.24
C LEU A 54 3.07 -2.54 23.08
N LEU A 55 3.60 -3.75 23.20
CA LEU A 55 4.96 -3.95 23.67
C LEU A 55 5.96 -3.50 22.60
N GLU A 56 7.16 -3.09 23.01
CA GLU A 56 8.24 -2.68 22.08
C GLU A 56 8.51 -3.75 21.02
N ARG A 57 8.58 -5.02 21.42
CA ARG A 57 8.77 -6.15 20.50
C ARG A 57 7.63 -6.32 19.49
N GLU A 58 6.39 -6.05 19.88
CA GLU A 58 5.23 -6.14 18.97
C GLU A 58 5.21 -4.97 18.00
N PHE A 59 5.61 -3.79 18.46
CA PHE A 59 5.78 -2.62 17.62
C PHE A 59 6.87 -2.85 16.56
N ASP A 60 8.04 -3.33 16.97
CA ASP A 60 9.18 -3.56 16.07
C ASP A 60 8.85 -4.60 14.98
N ASP A 61 8.22 -5.72 15.34
CA ASP A 61 7.81 -6.76 14.38
C ASP A 61 6.81 -6.21 13.33
N LEU A 62 5.76 -5.52 13.79
CA LEU A 62 4.76 -4.92 12.91
C LEU A 62 5.36 -3.79 12.05
N PHE A 63 6.31 -3.02 12.60
CA PHE A 63 7.00 -1.97 11.89
C PHE A 63 7.89 -2.52 10.78
N GLU A 64 8.69 -3.55 11.06
CA GLU A 64 9.53 -4.20 10.05
C GLU A 64 8.68 -4.76 8.90
N ARG A 65 7.58 -5.47 9.22
CA ARG A 65 6.66 -6.01 8.23
C ARG A 65 5.96 -4.92 7.41
N LEU A 66 5.61 -3.80 8.03
CA LEU A 66 5.05 -2.63 7.33
C LEU A 66 6.06 -2.03 6.35
N MET A 67 7.31 -1.86 6.77
CA MET A 67 8.38 -1.35 5.92
C MET A 67 8.66 -2.28 4.73
N CYS A 68 8.68 -3.59 4.96
CA CYS A 68 8.79 -4.58 3.89
C CYS A 68 7.59 -4.51 2.93
N ALA A 69 6.36 -4.37 3.44
CA ALA A 69 5.17 -4.25 2.61
C ALA A 69 5.17 -2.97 1.74
N GLU A 70 5.60 -1.83 2.30
CA GLU A 70 5.76 -0.58 1.55
C GLU A 70 6.85 -0.71 0.47
N ALA A 71 8.02 -1.22 0.83
CA ALA A 71 9.17 -1.36 -0.08
C ALA A 71 8.84 -2.24 -1.30
N HIS A 72 8.06 -3.30 -1.10
CA HIS A 72 7.66 -4.23 -2.16
C HIS A 72 6.32 -3.89 -2.80
N ASN A 73 5.68 -2.77 -2.43
CA ASN A 73 4.35 -2.39 -2.91
C ASN A 73 3.30 -3.50 -2.71
N ASN A 74 3.45 -4.28 -1.63
CA ASN A 74 2.64 -5.47 -1.38
C ASN A 74 1.42 -5.12 -0.53
N ARG A 75 0.29 -4.92 -1.20
CA ARG A 75 -1.00 -4.61 -0.54
C ARG A 75 -1.48 -5.72 0.39
N VAL A 76 -1.17 -6.98 0.08
CA VAL A 76 -1.64 -8.13 0.87
C VAL A 76 -0.92 -8.13 2.21
N ALA A 77 0.41 -8.01 2.18
CA ALA A 77 1.23 -7.90 3.38
C ALA A 77 0.82 -6.69 4.25
N LEU A 78 0.47 -5.56 3.63
CA LEU A 78 0.00 -4.39 4.36
C LEU A 78 -1.34 -4.64 5.10
N ARG A 79 -2.26 -5.37 4.48
CA ARG A 79 -3.52 -5.78 5.12
C ARG A 79 -3.31 -6.80 6.23
N GLU A 80 -2.35 -7.70 6.08
CA GLU A 80 -1.97 -8.65 7.14
C GLU A 80 -1.45 -7.90 8.36
N VAL A 81 -0.56 -6.91 8.18
CA VAL A 81 -0.08 -6.05 9.27
C VAL A 81 -1.23 -5.35 9.99
N GLN A 82 -2.21 -4.81 9.25
CA GLN A 82 -3.39 -4.18 9.85
C GLN A 82 -4.26 -5.18 10.63
N THR A 83 -4.41 -6.40 10.11
CA THR A 83 -5.23 -7.45 10.73
C THR A 83 -4.57 -7.95 12.01
N ASP A 84 -3.25 -8.19 11.98
CA ASP A 84 -2.47 -8.62 13.13
C ASP A 84 -2.47 -7.54 14.22
N PHE A 85 -2.31 -6.28 13.82
CA PHE A 85 -2.43 -5.15 14.74
C PHE A 85 -3.81 -5.10 15.42
N GLN A 86 -4.91 -5.28 14.67
CA GLN A 86 -6.25 -5.34 15.25
C GLN A 86 -6.42 -6.53 16.20
N ALA A 87 -5.84 -7.69 15.87
CA ALA A 87 -5.89 -8.87 16.72
C ALA A 87 -5.14 -8.64 18.05
N ILE A 88 -4.00 -7.95 18.03
CA ILE A 88 -3.26 -7.57 19.24
C ILE A 88 -4.10 -6.59 20.08
N LEU A 89 -4.66 -5.55 19.47
CA LEU A 89 -5.52 -4.60 20.20
C LEU A 89 -6.74 -5.28 20.82
N ALA A 90 -7.38 -6.22 20.13
CA ALA A 90 -8.52 -6.97 20.66
C ALA A 90 -8.16 -7.78 21.91
N LYS A 91 -6.95 -8.37 21.95
CA LYS A 91 -6.44 -9.07 23.14
C LYS A 91 -6.21 -8.11 24.31
N VAL A 92 -5.64 -6.94 24.04
CA VAL A 92 -5.35 -5.93 25.08
C VAL A 92 -6.63 -5.35 25.67
N VAL A 93 -7.65 -5.08 24.85
CA VAL A 93 -8.96 -4.57 25.31
C VAL A 93 -9.77 -5.65 26.04
N GLY A 94 -9.58 -6.92 25.69
CA GLY A 94 -10.25 -8.06 26.34
C GLY A 94 -9.63 -8.53 27.66
N GLN A 95 -8.45 -8.02 28.04
CA GLN A 95 -7.83 -8.34 29.32
C GLN A 95 -8.39 -7.42 30.42
N PRO A 96 -9.02 -7.95 31.49
CA PRO A 96 -9.43 -7.13 32.62
C PRO A 96 -8.20 -6.51 33.27
N ALA A 97 -8.27 -5.21 33.55
CA ALA A 97 -7.24 -4.45 34.24
C ALA A 97 -6.79 -5.22 35.50
N ARG A 98 -5.51 -5.60 35.53
CA ARG A 98 -4.87 -6.11 36.74
C ARG A 98 -4.55 -4.97 37.69
#